data_AF-A0AAV9HLE0-F1
#
_entry.id   AF-A0AAV9HLE0-F1
#
_cell.length_a   1.000
_cell.length_b   1.000
_cell.length_c   1.000
_cell.angle_alpha   90.00
_cell.angle_beta   90.00
_cell.angle_gamma   90.00
#
_symmetry.space_group_name_H-M   'P 1'
#
loop_
_entity.id
_entity.type
_entity.pdbx_description
1 polymer ?
#
loop_
_entity_poly.entity_id
_entity_poly.type
_entity_poly.pdbx_seq_one_letter_code
_entity_poly.pdbx_strand_id
1 'polypeptide(L)'
;MESQNATCNSVKPQVPYIPFLLGLTSWAVLRLALEGFVRNFFPSFYADLKLDIRRKYNFYFGNWIGLVFKFLSLASCGAALLTTSAENDIGGLIRPLNAAEQVCWGCRAVIYIQELPDVAAFPELVIHHVLSIAAMVGILTYNLPRRQLYLLWGTLHSEIVNNARRILKIHDRLGPRLAWWIALANSSLIWSLRILGALVALFWTLRGGIRGIGLFVYVAAILVYIFYMLQLTSFELSRYKILNIDAGEPSYLVIAEKWRINLLGMFMGLGLACTELSALFIYERGDDRVSSEDELHSLSFVTLQAAIIGLVGSCLLSRLADGSGKRYTKLSLHAGFLFAGTTILLSPTLADTVDRMAFASCLMMSFALMKSITRYGYSISSPA
;
A
#
# COMPACT_ATOMS: atom_id res chain seq x y z
N MET A 1 16.64 -2.23 43.38
CA MET A 1 15.62 -1.51 42.60
C MET A 1 15.71 -0.05 42.97
N GLU A 2 16.57 0.70 42.27
CA GLU A 2 16.60 2.16 42.39
C GLU A 2 15.55 2.74 41.44
N SER A 3 14.57 3.41 42.04
CA SER A 3 13.62 4.28 41.36
C SER A 3 14.40 5.44 40.73
N GLN A 4 14.73 5.31 39.45
CA GLN A 4 15.21 6.45 38.67
C GLN A 4 14.06 7.46 38.54
N ASN A 5 14.15 8.52 39.33
CA ASN A 5 13.36 9.73 39.19
C ASN A 5 13.57 10.32 37.79
N ALA A 6 12.67 9.99 36.86
CA ALA A 6 12.55 10.65 35.59
C ALA A 6 12.11 12.11 35.85
N THR A 7 13.09 12.99 35.91
CA THR A 7 12.87 14.43 35.92
C THR A 7 12.15 14.82 34.63
N CYS A 8 10.94 15.38 34.77
CA CYS A 8 10.14 15.96 33.69
C CYS A 8 10.81 17.24 33.16
N ASN A 9 11.95 17.12 32.48
CA ASN A 9 12.68 18.24 31.89
C ASN A 9 12.67 18.13 30.36
N SER A 10 11.55 18.56 29.78
CA SER A 10 11.41 19.33 28.54
C SER A 10 10.05 18.99 27.92
N VAL A 11 9.11 19.93 28.01
CA VAL A 11 7.80 19.86 27.39
C VAL A 11 7.98 20.02 25.88
N LYS A 12 8.52 19.01 25.21
CA LYS A 12 8.50 18.96 23.76
C LYS A 12 7.05 18.74 23.34
N PRO A 13 6.49 19.57 22.44
CA PRO A 13 5.08 19.54 22.16
C PRO A 13 4.69 18.21 21.49
N GLN A 14 3.61 17.59 21.97
CA GLN A 14 3.05 16.36 21.38
C GLN A 14 2.31 16.62 20.06
N VAL A 15 2.15 17.90 19.71
CA VAL A 15 1.37 18.38 18.56
C VAL A 15 2.27 19.33 17.77
N PRO A 16 2.25 19.28 16.42
CA PRO A 16 3.08 20.11 15.55
C PRO A 16 2.63 21.57 15.47
N TYR A 17 2.44 22.24 16.61
CA TYR A 17 1.81 23.57 16.65
C TYR A 17 2.54 24.60 15.78
N ILE A 18 3.86 24.71 15.92
CA ILE A 18 4.66 25.69 15.15
C ILE A 18 4.67 25.33 13.65
N PRO A 19 5.05 24.11 13.22
CA PRO A 19 5.00 23.76 11.79
C PRO A 19 3.60 23.87 11.19
N PHE A 20 2.55 23.57 11.96
CA PHE A 20 1.17 23.71 11.52
C PHE A 20 0.82 25.17 11.26
N LEU A 21 0.99 26.07 12.24
CA LEU A 21 0.67 27.49 12.06
C LEU A 21 1.52 28.16 10.97
N LEU A 22 2.82 27.86 10.94
CA LEU A 22 3.71 28.35 9.89
C LEU A 22 3.26 27.83 8.52
N GLY A 23 2.88 26.56 8.44
CA GLY A 23 2.39 25.97 7.19
C GLY A 23 1.06 26.59 6.72
N LEU A 24 0.09 26.83 7.62
CA LEU A 24 -1.17 27.52 7.28
C LEU A 24 -0.90 28.93 6.74
N THR A 25 -0.03 29.67 7.44
CA THR A 25 0.36 31.04 7.05
C THR A 25 1.07 31.03 5.70
N SER A 26 2.04 30.12 5.53
CA SER A 26 2.81 29.97 4.29
C SER A 26 1.91 29.58 3.13
N TRP A 27 0.92 28.71 3.34
CA TRP A 27 -0.06 28.33 2.32
C TRP A 27 -0.82 29.56 1.80
N ALA A 28 -1.35 30.39 2.70
CA ALA A 28 -2.07 31.61 2.34
C ALA A 28 -1.17 32.62 1.59
N VAL A 29 0.04 32.86 2.09
CA VAL A 29 1.00 33.78 1.46
C VAL A 29 1.42 33.29 0.07
N LEU A 30 1.75 32.01 -0.07
CA LEU A 30 2.12 31.42 -1.36
C LEU A 30 0.96 31.46 -2.35
N ARG A 31 -0.28 31.30 -1.87
CA ARG A 31 -1.46 31.46 -2.72
C ARG A 31 -1.59 32.87 -3.27
N LEU A 32 -1.50 33.88 -2.40
CA LEU A 32 -1.57 35.28 -2.83
C LEU A 32 -0.43 35.64 -3.80
N ALA A 33 0.79 35.18 -3.51
CA ALA A 33 1.95 35.41 -4.37
C ALA A 33 1.78 34.76 -5.74
N LEU A 34 1.38 33.48 -5.77
CA LEU A 34 1.18 32.74 -7.02
C LEU A 34 0.02 33.32 -7.83
N GLU A 35 -1.07 33.72 -7.17
CA GLU A 35 -2.19 34.39 -7.81
C GLU A 35 -1.76 35.71 -8.43
N GLY A 36 -1.05 36.55 -7.68
CA GLY A 36 -0.51 37.82 -8.17
C GLY A 36 0.41 37.63 -9.36
N PHE A 37 1.29 36.63 -9.31
CA PHE A 37 2.17 36.27 -10.43
C PHE A 37 1.37 35.89 -11.67
N VAL A 38 0.44 34.92 -11.57
CA VAL A 38 -0.33 34.45 -12.73
C VAL A 38 -1.22 35.56 -13.30
N ARG A 39 -1.82 36.39 -12.45
CA ARG A 39 -2.64 37.53 -12.87
C ARG A 39 -1.83 38.57 -13.66
N ASN A 40 -0.60 38.86 -13.24
CA ASN A 40 0.20 39.92 -13.83
C ASN A 40 0.94 39.45 -15.10
N PHE A 41 1.47 38.22 -15.11
CA PHE A 41 2.27 37.71 -16.22
C PHE A 41 1.46 36.92 -17.26
N PHE A 42 0.32 36.34 -16.87
CA PHE A 42 -0.54 35.54 -17.74
C PHE A 42 -2.02 35.93 -17.61
N PRO A 43 -2.39 37.20 -17.85
CA PRO A 43 -3.72 37.73 -17.54
C PRO A 43 -4.85 37.00 -18.26
N SER A 44 -4.67 36.61 -19.53
CA SER A 44 -5.68 35.87 -20.29
C SER A 44 -5.94 34.48 -19.72
N PHE A 45 -4.87 33.78 -19.30
CA PHE A 45 -4.98 32.47 -18.66
C PHE A 45 -5.63 32.58 -17.28
N TYR A 46 -5.27 33.61 -16.50
CA TYR A 46 -5.91 33.89 -15.22
C TYR A 46 -7.42 34.14 -15.36
N ALA A 47 -7.83 34.87 -16.41
CA ALA A 47 -9.24 35.09 -16.73
C ALA A 47 -9.96 33.77 -17.07
N ASP A 48 -9.35 32.89 -17.88
CA ASP A 48 -9.91 31.55 -18.18
C ASP A 48 -10.06 30.69 -16.91
N LEU A 49 -9.06 30.68 -16.02
CA LEU A 49 -9.14 29.95 -14.76
C LEU A 49 -10.36 30.40 -13.94
N LYS A 50 -10.64 31.70 -13.90
CA LYS A 50 -11.77 32.28 -13.15
C LYS A 50 -13.15 31.93 -13.71
N LEU A 51 -13.25 31.51 -14.99
CA LEU A 51 -14.52 31.06 -15.56
C LEU A 51 -15.05 29.80 -14.84
N ASP A 52 -14.17 28.99 -14.27
CA ASP A 52 -14.54 27.84 -13.43
C ASP A 52 -13.76 27.85 -12.11
N ILE A 53 -14.30 28.60 -11.13
CA ILE A 53 -13.67 28.80 -9.83
C ILE A 53 -13.40 27.46 -9.12
N ARG A 54 -14.35 26.52 -9.20
CA ARG A 54 -14.28 25.28 -8.42
C ARG A 54 -13.37 24.23 -9.06
N ARG A 55 -13.43 24.04 -10.38
CA ARG A 55 -12.70 22.94 -11.05
C ARG A 55 -11.38 23.36 -11.68
N LYS A 56 -11.23 24.65 -12.06
CA LYS A 56 -9.99 25.17 -12.65
C LYS A 56 -9.23 26.03 -11.66
N TYR A 57 -9.82 27.14 -11.18
CA TYR A 57 -9.10 28.15 -10.39
C TYR A 57 -8.52 27.60 -9.08
N ASN A 58 -9.39 27.14 -8.18
CA ASN A 58 -8.98 26.65 -6.87
C ASN A 58 -8.03 25.46 -7.01
N PHE A 59 -8.39 24.54 -7.91
CA PHE A 59 -7.60 23.38 -8.21
C PHE A 59 -6.20 23.73 -8.74
N TYR A 60 -6.08 24.71 -9.64
CA TYR A 60 -4.79 25.11 -10.22
C TYR A 60 -3.82 25.63 -9.14
N PHE A 61 -4.25 26.60 -8.35
CA PHE A 61 -3.41 27.17 -7.29
C PHE A 61 -3.12 26.16 -6.19
N GLY A 62 -4.13 25.39 -5.77
CA GLY A 62 -3.99 24.30 -4.81
C GLY A 62 -2.97 23.25 -5.24
N ASN A 63 -2.96 22.81 -6.52
CA ASN A 63 -2.00 21.82 -7.00
C ASN A 63 -0.56 22.34 -7.00
N TRP A 64 -0.32 23.62 -7.35
CA TRP A 64 1.02 24.20 -7.33
C TRP A 64 1.57 24.34 -5.92
N ILE A 65 0.78 24.89 -4.99
CA ILE A 65 1.18 25.02 -3.59
C ILE A 65 1.35 23.63 -2.97
N GLY A 66 0.38 22.75 -3.21
CA GLY A 66 0.42 21.36 -2.79
C GLY A 66 1.67 20.64 -3.28
N LEU A 67 2.13 20.88 -4.51
CA LEU A 67 3.37 20.29 -5.03
C LEU A 67 4.58 20.66 -4.16
N VAL A 68 4.73 21.94 -3.80
CA VAL A 68 5.82 22.43 -2.95
C VAL A 68 5.75 21.79 -1.55
N PHE A 69 4.58 21.81 -0.93
CA PHE A 69 4.37 21.23 0.40
C PHE A 69 4.55 19.71 0.40
N LYS A 70 4.15 19.01 -0.67
CA LYS A 70 4.32 17.56 -0.82
C LYS A 70 5.79 17.16 -0.90
N PHE A 71 6.64 17.92 -1.58
CA PHE A 71 8.09 17.70 -1.56
C PHE A 71 8.67 17.86 -0.15
N LEU A 72 8.32 18.94 0.55
CA LEU A 72 8.76 19.16 1.93
C LEU A 72 8.25 18.07 2.87
N SER A 73 6.98 17.68 2.73
CA SER A 73 6.37 16.62 3.50
C SER A 73 7.04 15.27 3.25
N LEU A 74 7.35 14.95 1.99
CA LEU A 74 8.03 13.72 1.63
C LEU A 74 9.41 13.62 2.30
N ALA A 75 10.22 14.67 2.18
CA ALA A 75 11.55 14.72 2.78
C ALA A 75 11.49 14.66 4.32
N SER A 76 10.60 15.43 4.95
CA SER A 76 10.44 15.44 6.40
C SER A 76 9.88 14.13 6.95
N CYS A 77 8.95 13.47 6.26
CA CYS A 77 8.42 12.17 6.69
C CYS A 77 9.43 11.03 6.49
N GLY A 78 10.25 11.09 5.43
CA GLY A 78 11.41 10.20 5.29
C GLY A 78 12.42 10.39 6.43
N ALA A 79 12.76 11.64 6.77
CA ALA A 79 13.62 11.94 7.90
C ALA A 79 13.00 11.50 9.24
N ALA A 80 11.70 11.70 9.44
CA ALA A 80 10.98 11.23 10.62
C ALA A 80 11.06 9.70 10.73
N LEU A 81 10.84 8.97 9.64
CA LEU A 81 10.96 7.51 9.62
C LEU A 81 12.36 7.03 10.02
N LEU A 82 13.41 7.69 9.52
CA LEU A 82 14.81 7.32 9.78
C LEU A 82 15.28 7.68 11.20
N THR A 83 14.71 8.73 11.79
CA THR A 83 15.10 9.21 13.12
C THR A 83 14.24 8.66 14.26
N THR A 84 13.09 8.06 13.93
CA THR A 84 12.19 7.45 14.92
C THR A 84 12.65 6.03 15.23
N SER A 85 13.08 5.78 16.47
CA SER A 85 13.51 4.44 16.91
C SER A 85 12.38 3.41 16.84
N ALA A 86 12.73 2.13 16.64
CA ALA A 86 11.78 1.01 16.63
C ALA A 86 11.05 0.83 17.97
N GLU A 87 11.63 1.30 19.06
CA GLU A 87 10.95 1.31 20.36
C GLU A 87 9.64 2.11 20.32
N ASN A 88 9.49 3.05 19.38
CA ASN A 88 8.26 3.84 19.18
C ASN A 88 7.12 3.02 18.56
N ASP A 89 7.36 1.75 18.23
CA ASP A 89 6.35 0.81 17.74
C ASP A 89 5.51 0.18 18.89
N ILE A 90 5.80 0.54 20.14
CA ILE A 90 5.03 0.12 21.33
C ILE A 90 3.92 1.14 21.60
N GLY A 91 2.66 0.69 21.52
CA GLY A 91 1.50 1.54 21.78
C GLY A 91 1.32 1.92 23.25
N GLY A 92 0.62 3.03 23.49
CA GLY A 92 0.30 3.52 24.85
C GLY A 92 1.40 4.35 25.50
N LEU A 93 2.57 4.48 24.85
CA LEU A 93 3.65 5.33 25.32
C LEU A 93 3.54 6.72 24.70
N ILE A 94 3.31 7.73 25.53
CA ILE A 94 3.33 9.12 25.11
C ILE A 94 4.78 9.54 24.90
N ARG A 95 5.12 9.87 23.66
CA ARG A 95 6.46 10.32 23.29
C ARG A 95 6.41 11.67 22.56
N PRO A 96 7.27 12.62 22.94
CA PRO A 96 7.32 13.91 22.26
C PRO A 96 7.82 13.75 20.82
N LEU A 97 7.27 14.54 19.90
CA LEU A 97 7.72 14.56 18.51
C LEU A 97 9.08 15.26 18.41
N ASN A 98 10.05 14.62 17.79
CA ASN A 98 11.32 15.21 17.37
C ASN A 98 11.11 16.22 16.23
N ALA A 99 12.14 16.98 15.87
CA ALA A 99 12.02 18.04 14.88
C ALA A 99 11.51 17.56 13.50
N ALA A 100 12.00 16.41 13.01
CA ALA A 100 11.55 15.84 11.75
C ALA A 100 10.09 15.36 11.82
N GLU A 101 9.70 14.74 12.93
CA GLU A 101 8.33 14.30 13.18
C GLU A 101 7.36 15.50 13.23
N GLN A 102 7.75 16.59 13.89
CA GLN A 102 6.97 17.84 13.97
C GLN A 102 6.69 18.41 12.57
N VAL A 103 7.72 18.48 11.72
CA VAL A 103 7.57 19.01 10.36
C VAL A 103 6.73 18.08 9.48
N CYS A 104 6.97 16.77 9.55
CA CYS A 104 6.20 15.77 8.81
C CYS A 104 4.70 15.85 9.13
N TRP A 105 4.34 15.81 10.43
CA TRP A 105 2.95 15.91 10.87
C TRP A 105 2.33 17.25 10.51
N GLY A 106 3.04 18.36 10.76
CA GLY A 106 2.56 19.70 10.47
C GLY A 106 2.28 19.89 8.97
N CYS A 107 3.21 19.48 8.10
CA CYS A 107 3.02 19.57 6.65
C CYS A 107 1.84 18.73 6.19
N ARG A 108 1.69 17.48 6.66
CA ARG A 108 0.56 16.62 6.27
C ARG A 108 -0.77 17.17 6.73
N ALA A 109 -0.86 17.65 7.98
CA ALA A 109 -2.07 18.30 8.47
C ALA A 109 -2.44 19.52 7.62
N VAL A 110 -1.47 20.39 7.32
CA VAL A 110 -1.70 21.58 6.47
C VAL A 110 -2.16 21.18 5.08
N ILE A 111 -1.49 20.23 4.42
CA ILE A 111 -1.89 19.73 3.09
C ILE A 111 -3.34 19.22 3.14
N TYR A 112 -3.65 18.31 4.07
CA TYR A 112 -4.97 17.69 4.10
C TYR A 112 -6.09 18.70 4.37
N ILE A 113 -5.86 19.67 5.26
CA ILE A 113 -6.84 20.69 5.61
C ILE A 113 -6.98 21.75 4.51
N GLN A 114 -5.87 22.25 3.98
CA GLN A 114 -5.87 23.38 3.04
C GLN A 114 -6.24 22.96 1.62
N GLU A 115 -5.97 21.71 1.21
CA GLU A 115 -6.40 21.21 -0.10
C GLU A 115 -7.90 20.86 -0.12
N LEU A 116 -8.58 20.68 1.02
CA LEU A 116 -9.99 20.26 1.07
C LEU A 116 -10.93 21.16 0.24
N PRO A 117 -10.90 22.50 0.38
CA PRO A 117 -11.70 23.39 -0.47
C PRO A 117 -11.32 23.29 -1.96
N ASP A 118 -10.06 23.03 -2.26
CA ASP A 118 -9.54 22.94 -3.63
C ASP A 118 -9.93 21.63 -4.32
N VAL A 119 -10.12 20.55 -3.54
CA VAL A 119 -10.54 19.23 -4.04
C VAL A 119 -12.02 18.93 -3.85
N ALA A 120 -12.81 19.91 -3.37
CA ALA A 120 -14.23 19.74 -3.06
C ALA A 120 -15.10 19.24 -4.24
N ALA A 121 -14.64 19.45 -5.49
CA ALA A 121 -15.29 18.93 -6.68
C ALA A 121 -15.09 17.41 -6.90
N PHE A 122 -14.24 16.76 -6.10
CA PHE A 122 -13.85 15.35 -6.24
C PHE A 122 -14.13 14.60 -4.93
N PRO A 123 -15.33 14.00 -4.77
CA PRO A 123 -15.73 13.35 -3.51
C PRO A 123 -14.73 12.32 -2.99
N GLU A 124 -14.09 11.57 -3.89
CA GLU A 124 -13.06 10.59 -3.54
C GLU A 124 -11.86 11.22 -2.81
N LEU A 125 -11.40 12.39 -3.29
CA LEU A 125 -10.30 13.13 -2.65
C LEU A 125 -10.73 13.73 -1.32
N VAL A 126 -11.96 14.21 -1.21
CA VAL A 126 -12.51 14.70 0.07
C VAL A 126 -12.53 13.58 1.10
N ILE A 127 -13.06 12.40 0.74
CA ILE A 127 -13.09 11.22 1.61
C ILE A 127 -11.67 10.83 2.01
N HIS A 128 -10.73 10.79 1.06
CA HIS A 128 -9.33 10.50 1.35
C HIS A 128 -8.72 11.46 2.40
N HIS A 129 -8.98 12.76 2.27
CA HIS A 129 -8.45 13.78 3.20
C HIS A 129 -9.09 13.64 4.59
N VAL A 130 -10.41 13.48 4.65
CA VAL A 130 -11.14 13.29 5.92
C VAL A 130 -10.68 12.03 6.64
N LEU A 131 -10.54 10.89 5.93
CA LEU A 131 -10.03 9.65 6.52
C LEU A 131 -8.59 9.79 7.00
N SER A 132 -7.74 10.52 6.26
CA SER A 132 -6.36 10.78 6.66
C SER A 132 -6.29 11.63 7.94
N ILE A 133 -7.12 12.68 8.04
CA ILE A 133 -7.23 13.51 9.24
C ILE A 133 -7.78 12.68 10.41
N ALA A 134 -8.82 11.88 10.19
CA ALA A 134 -9.39 10.99 11.21
C ALA A 134 -8.36 9.98 11.73
N ALA A 135 -7.54 9.40 10.84
CA ALA A 135 -6.45 8.51 11.24
C ALA A 135 -5.39 9.24 12.09
N MET A 136 -4.99 10.46 11.70
CA MET A 136 -4.08 11.30 12.49
C MET A 136 -4.65 11.59 13.89
N VAL A 137 -5.92 11.98 13.98
CA VAL A 137 -6.61 12.24 15.24
C VAL A 137 -6.69 10.98 16.10
N GLY A 138 -7.03 9.83 15.50
CA GLY A 138 -7.06 8.54 16.18
C GLY A 138 -5.71 8.18 16.78
N ILE A 139 -4.63 8.36 16.02
CA ILE A 139 -3.26 8.08 16.49
C ILE A 139 -2.87 8.95 17.69
N LEU A 140 -3.23 10.24 17.66
CA LEU A 140 -3.01 11.13 18.79
C LEU A 140 -3.88 10.77 20.00
N THR A 141 -5.16 10.48 19.77
CA THR A 141 -6.14 10.20 20.83
C THR A 141 -5.81 8.91 21.58
N TYR A 142 -5.36 7.88 20.86
CA TYR A 142 -5.07 6.56 21.42
C TYR A 142 -3.58 6.31 21.67
N ASN A 143 -2.72 7.34 21.54
CA ASN A 143 -1.26 7.23 21.70
C ASN A 143 -0.68 6.04 20.93
N LEU A 144 -1.10 5.92 19.68
CA LEU A 144 -0.69 4.82 18.82
C LEU A 144 0.72 5.09 18.26
N PRO A 145 1.48 4.02 17.92
CA PRO A 145 2.75 4.14 17.22
C PRO A 145 2.64 5.00 15.97
N ARG A 146 3.65 5.82 15.68
CA ARG A 146 3.59 6.81 14.57
C ARG A 146 4.46 6.43 13.38
N ARG A 147 5.40 5.50 13.57
CA ARG A 147 6.43 5.15 12.58
C ARG A 147 5.84 4.54 11.30
N GLN A 148 4.79 3.74 11.46
CA GLN A 148 3.99 3.18 10.37
C GLN A 148 3.41 4.29 9.48
N LEU A 149 2.94 5.38 10.10
CA LEU A 149 2.39 6.53 9.38
C LEU A 149 3.50 7.32 8.66
N TYR A 150 4.69 7.46 9.25
CA TYR A 150 5.86 8.06 8.57
C TYR A 150 6.25 7.29 7.33
N LEU A 151 6.22 5.95 7.38
CA LEU A 151 6.44 5.10 6.22
C LEU A 151 5.37 5.33 5.14
N LEU A 152 4.10 5.35 5.52
CA LEU A 152 3.01 5.62 4.59
C LEU A 152 3.13 7.02 3.95
N TRP A 153 3.55 8.03 4.70
CA TRP A 153 3.69 9.39 4.18
C TRP A 153 4.98 9.64 3.41
N GLY A 154 6.06 8.94 3.78
CA GLY A 154 7.35 8.95 3.09
C GLY A 154 7.32 8.23 1.74
N THR A 155 6.23 7.50 1.43
CA THR A 155 6.06 6.78 0.16
C THR A 155 5.16 7.50 -0.84
N LEU A 156 4.71 8.73 -0.54
CA LEU A 156 3.75 9.51 -1.33
C LEU A 156 4.35 10.22 -2.56
N HIS A 157 5.38 9.65 -3.17
CA HIS A 157 6.04 10.20 -4.37
C HIS A 157 5.07 10.33 -5.56
N SER A 158 4.08 9.44 -5.66
CA SER A 158 3.07 9.48 -6.73
C SER A 158 2.18 10.74 -6.67
N GLU A 159 2.06 11.40 -5.51
CA GLU A 159 1.30 12.66 -5.43
C GLU A 159 1.95 13.78 -6.25
N ILE A 160 3.29 13.79 -6.33
CA ILE A 160 4.07 14.77 -7.11
C ILE A 160 3.77 14.58 -8.60
N VAL A 161 3.85 13.33 -9.07
CA VAL A 161 3.59 12.98 -10.48
C VAL A 161 2.15 13.30 -10.87
N ASN A 162 1.18 12.98 -9.99
CA ASN A 162 -0.23 13.26 -10.23
C ASN A 162 -0.52 14.78 -10.25
N ASN A 163 0.07 15.57 -9.33
CA ASN A 163 -0.05 17.02 -9.34
C ASN A 163 0.54 17.64 -10.62
N ALA A 164 1.75 17.19 -11.02
CA ALA A 164 2.37 17.64 -12.26
C ALA A 164 1.50 17.31 -13.49
N ARG A 165 0.92 16.11 -13.55
CA ARG A 165 -0.03 15.70 -14.59
C ARG A 165 -1.23 16.65 -14.68
N ARG A 166 -1.80 17.00 -13.53
CA ARG A 166 -2.97 17.89 -13.44
C ARG A 166 -2.64 19.29 -13.94
N ILE A 167 -1.49 19.84 -13.55
CA ILE A 167 -1.01 21.13 -14.04
C ILE A 167 -0.84 21.10 -15.57
N LEU A 168 -0.15 20.07 -16.10
CA LEU A 168 0.03 19.91 -17.54
C LEU A 168 -1.31 19.80 -18.29
N LYS A 169 -2.30 19.15 -17.69
CA LYS A 169 -3.65 19.03 -18.26
C LYS A 169 -4.36 20.37 -18.31
N ILE A 170 -4.26 21.21 -17.27
CA ILE A 170 -4.89 22.55 -17.25
C ILE A 170 -4.25 23.49 -18.28
N HIS A 171 -2.96 23.30 -18.55
CA HIS A 171 -2.23 24.06 -19.57
C HIS A 171 -2.38 23.50 -21.00
N ASP A 172 -3.23 22.48 -21.19
CA ASP A 172 -3.37 21.75 -22.47
C ASP A 172 -2.04 21.25 -23.05
N ARG A 173 -1.06 20.96 -22.18
CA ARG A 173 0.26 20.42 -22.54
C ARG A 173 0.34 18.90 -22.38
N LEU A 174 -0.72 18.26 -21.91
CA LEU A 174 -0.75 16.82 -21.67
C LEU A 174 -1.22 16.05 -22.91
N GLY A 175 -0.28 15.84 -23.85
CA GLY A 175 -0.54 14.99 -25.02
C GLY A 175 -0.77 13.51 -24.67
N PRO A 176 -1.41 12.71 -25.54
CA PRO A 176 -1.79 11.32 -25.25
C PRO A 176 -0.62 10.42 -24.84
N ARG A 177 0.52 10.53 -25.55
CA ARG A 177 1.72 9.75 -25.25
C ARG A 177 2.31 10.09 -23.88
N LEU A 178 2.39 11.38 -23.55
CA LEU A 178 2.88 11.83 -22.25
C LEU A 178 1.92 11.40 -21.12
N ALA A 179 0.61 11.50 -21.36
CA ALA A 179 -0.40 11.05 -20.42
C ALA A 179 -0.27 9.55 -20.10
N TRP A 180 0.00 8.72 -21.12
CA TRP A 180 0.24 7.30 -20.97
C TRP A 180 1.49 7.01 -20.11
N TRP A 181 2.63 7.66 -20.41
CA TRP A 181 3.87 7.46 -19.65
C TRP A 181 3.74 7.92 -18.21
N ILE A 182 3.08 9.05 -17.98
CA ILE A 182 2.81 9.55 -16.63
C ILE A 182 1.90 8.58 -15.87
N ALA A 183 0.84 8.06 -16.50
CA ALA A 183 -0.05 7.09 -15.86
C ALA A 183 0.69 5.79 -15.48
N LEU A 184 1.54 5.28 -16.38
CA LEU A 184 2.38 4.13 -16.09
C LEU A 184 3.34 4.42 -14.93
N ALA A 185 4.11 5.50 -15.00
CA ALA A 185 5.07 5.87 -13.96
C ALA A 185 4.39 6.11 -12.60
N ASN A 186 3.25 6.80 -12.59
CA ASN A 186 2.46 7.05 -11.39
C ASN A 186 1.98 5.73 -10.77
N SER A 187 1.45 4.82 -11.58
CA SER A 187 1.00 3.51 -11.13
C SER A 187 2.15 2.67 -10.60
N SER A 188 3.30 2.66 -11.28
CA SER A 188 4.51 1.98 -10.81
C SER A 188 4.95 2.51 -9.44
N LEU A 189 4.95 3.83 -9.22
CA LEU A 189 5.28 4.43 -7.92
C LEU A 189 4.26 4.06 -6.82
N ILE A 190 2.97 3.99 -7.16
CA ILE A 190 1.96 3.54 -6.20
C ILE A 190 2.22 2.09 -5.77
N TRP A 191 2.50 1.19 -6.72
CA TRP A 191 2.81 -0.20 -6.42
C TRP A 191 4.12 -0.37 -5.64
N SER A 192 5.21 0.21 -6.14
CA SER A 192 6.54 -0.02 -5.56
C SER A 192 6.76 0.69 -4.23
N LEU A 193 6.10 1.82 -4.00
CA LEU A 193 6.31 2.61 -2.78
C LEU A 193 5.09 2.57 -1.85
N ARG A 194 3.89 2.93 -2.32
CA ARG A 194 2.73 3.10 -1.43
C ARG A 194 2.16 1.77 -0.97
N ILE A 195 1.91 0.85 -1.89
CA ILE A 195 1.37 -0.48 -1.56
C ILE A 195 2.42 -1.26 -0.77
N LEU A 196 3.67 -1.30 -1.23
CA LEU A 196 4.75 -1.96 -0.49
C LEU A 196 4.95 -1.35 0.90
N GLY A 197 5.00 -0.01 1.01
CA GLY A 197 5.11 0.68 2.29
C GLY A 197 3.93 0.40 3.22
N ALA A 198 2.71 0.25 2.67
CA ALA A 198 1.53 -0.14 3.45
C ALA A 198 1.59 -1.59 3.93
N LEU A 199 2.11 -2.52 3.12
CA LEU A 199 2.33 -3.90 3.53
C LEU A 199 3.38 -3.99 4.66
N VAL A 200 4.47 -3.23 4.54
CA VAL A 200 5.48 -3.13 5.60
C VAL A 200 4.89 -2.50 6.87
N ALA A 201 4.09 -1.44 6.73
CA ALA A 201 3.39 -0.82 7.86
C ALA A 201 2.42 -1.80 8.54
N LEU A 202 1.70 -2.61 7.76
CA LEU A 202 0.83 -3.66 8.27
C LEU A 202 1.64 -4.71 9.05
N PHE A 203 2.75 -5.17 8.49
CA PHE A 203 3.64 -6.12 9.15
C PHE A 203 4.20 -5.56 10.47
N TRP A 204 4.67 -4.31 10.48
CA TRP A 204 5.13 -3.63 11.71
C TRP A 204 4.01 -3.47 12.74
N THR A 205 2.77 -3.25 12.30
CA THR A 205 1.62 -3.17 13.19
C THR A 205 1.33 -4.53 13.84
N LEU A 206 1.34 -5.61 13.05
CA LEU A 206 1.06 -6.97 13.52
C LEU A 206 2.15 -7.53 14.43
N ARG A 207 3.42 -7.18 14.17
CA ARG A 207 4.56 -7.54 15.03
C ARG A 207 4.68 -6.60 16.25
N GLY A 208 4.07 -5.43 16.18
CA GLY A 208 4.12 -4.43 17.23
C GLY A 208 3.34 -4.85 18.48
N GLY A 209 3.60 -4.17 19.60
CA GLY A 209 2.90 -4.42 20.88
C GLY A 209 1.45 -3.94 20.92
N ILE A 210 0.86 -3.51 19.79
CA ILE A 210 -0.49 -2.95 19.73
C ILE A 210 -1.53 -4.07 19.88
N ARG A 211 -2.48 -3.92 20.81
CA ARG A 211 -3.53 -4.90 21.07
C ARG A 211 -4.91 -4.24 21.13
N GLY A 212 -5.98 -5.06 21.05
CA GLY A 212 -7.36 -4.61 21.20
C GLY A 212 -7.85 -3.74 20.05
N ILE A 213 -8.69 -2.74 20.37
CA ILE A 213 -9.34 -1.90 19.37
C ILE A 213 -8.36 -1.10 18.51
N GLY A 214 -7.23 -0.67 19.10
CA GLY A 214 -6.20 0.08 18.37
C GLY A 214 -5.57 -0.72 17.24
N LEU A 215 -5.36 -2.03 17.45
CA LEU A 215 -4.86 -2.94 16.42
C LEU A 215 -5.87 -3.05 15.26
N PHE A 216 -7.14 -3.28 15.58
CA PHE A 216 -8.20 -3.40 14.58
C PHE A 216 -8.34 -2.12 13.75
N VAL A 217 -8.33 -0.95 14.40
CA VAL A 217 -8.40 0.35 13.72
C VAL A 217 -7.22 0.53 12.77
N TYR A 218 -6.00 0.18 13.20
CA TYR A 218 -4.81 0.30 12.36
C TYR A 218 -4.86 -0.62 11.14
N VAL A 219 -5.12 -1.91 11.36
CA VAL A 219 -5.21 -2.91 10.31
C VAL A 219 -6.30 -2.54 9.31
N ALA A 220 -7.49 -2.19 9.79
CA ALA A 220 -8.60 -1.77 8.94
C ALA A 220 -8.24 -0.52 8.11
N ALA A 221 -7.62 0.50 8.71
CA ALA A 221 -7.21 1.71 8.00
C ALA A 221 -6.17 1.42 6.90
N ILE A 222 -5.17 0.58 7.20
CA ILE A 222 -4.14 0.19 6.22
C ILE A 222 -4.75 -0.64 5.09
N LEU A 223 -5.66 -1.57 5.39
CA LEU A 223 -6.34 -2.37 4.37
C LEU A 223 -7.21 -1.50 3.47
N VAL A 224 -8.03 -0.61 4.03
CA VAL A 224 -8.83 0.36 3.26
C VAL A 224 -7.93 1.20 2.36
N TYR A 225 -6.78 1.64 2.87
CA TYR A 225 -5.80 2.39 2.09
C TYR A 225 -5.22 1.57 0.92
N ILE A 226 -4.86 0.30 1.14
CA ILE A 226 -4.37 -0.60 0.09
C ILE A 226 -5.46 -0.81 -0.98
N PHE A 227 -6.69 -1.11 -0.57
CA PHE A 227 -7.80 -1.29 -1.51
C PHE A 227 -8.06 -0.04 -2.34
N TYR A 228 -8.04 1.14 -1.71
CA TYR A 228 -8.18 2.40 -2.42
C TYR A 228 -7.04 2.61 -3.45
N MET A 229 -5.79 2.28 -3.11
CA MET A 229 -4.67 2.36 -4.08
C MET A 229 -4.81 1.38 -5.24
N LEU A 230 -5.26 0.15 -4.96
CA LEU A 230 -5.49 -0.87 -5.99
C LEU A 230 -6.60 -0.43 -6.95
N GLN A 231 -7.71 0.10 -6.42
CA GLN A 231 -8.80 0.63 -7.24
C GLN A 231 -8.33 1.83 -8.09
N LEU A 232 -7.64 2.79 -7.48
CA LEU A 232 -7.14 3.98 -8.16
C LEU A 232 -6.18 3.63 -9.31
N THR A 233 -5.21 2.75 -9.06
CA THR A 233 -4.23 2.33 -10.07
C THR A 233 -4.90 1.52 -11.17
N SER A 234 -5.82 0.62 -10.83
CA SER A 234 -6.54 -0.17 -11.83
C SER A 234 -7.36 0.72 -12.75
N PHE A 235 -8.11 1.68 -12.20
CA PHE A 235 -8.86 2.66 -12.98
C PHE A 235 -7.96 3.50 -13.89
N GLU A 236 -6.82 3.98 -13.36
CA GLU A 236 -5.87 4.78 -14.13
C GLU A 236 -5.24 3.99 -15.28
N LEU A 237 -4.77 2.76 -15.02
CA LEU A 237 -4.17 1.89 -16.02
C LEU A 237 -5.18 1.46 -17.09
N SER A 238 -6.42 1.16 -16.71
CA SER A 238 -7.48 0.81 -17.66
C SER A 238 -7.91 1.98 -18.53
N ARG A 239 -8.01 3.19 -17.96
CA ARG A 239 -8.31 4.41 -18.74
C ARG A 239 -7.33 4.65 -19.89
N TYR A 240 -6.06 4.27 -19.71
CA TYR A 240 -5.01 4.41 -20.73
C TYR A 240 -4.74 3.13 -21.52
N LYS A 241 -5.62 2.11 -21.41
CA LYS A 241 -5.46 0.80 -22.06
C LYS A 241 -4.13 0.11 -21.75
N ILE A 242 -3.50 0.47 -20.63
CA ILE A 242 -2.30 -0.21 -20.14
C ILE A 242 -2.72 -1.55 -19.55
N LEU A 243 -3.86 -1.60 -18.87
CA LEU A 243 -4.41 -2.82 -18.28
C LEU A 243 -5.82 -3.03 -18.79
N ASN A 244 -6.03 -4.11 -19.54
CA ASN A 244 -7.35 -4.49 -20.03
C ASN A 244 -7.67 -5.92 -19.57
N ILE A 245 -8.93 -6.19 -19.29
CA ILE A 245 -9.40 -7.54 -19.00
C ILE A 245 -10.10 -8.05 -20.26
N ASP A 246 -9.49 -9.03 -20.91
CA ASP A 246 -10.08 -9.79 -21.99
C ASP A 246 -10.94 -10.90 -21.36
N ALA A 247 -12.25 -10.69 -21.35
CA ALA A 247 -13.23 -11.59 -20.73
C ALA A 247 -13.57 -12.80 -21.61
N GLY A 248 -12.75 -13.14 -22.60
CA GLY A 248 -12.90 -14.39 -23.34
C GLY A 248 -12.76 -15.64 -22.46
N GLU A 249 -12.97 -16.81 -23.06
CA GLU A 249 -12.72 -18.10 -22.40
C GLU A 249 -11.45 -18.76 -22.98
N PRO A 250 -10.37 -18.90 -22.20
CA PRO A 250 -10.18 -18.42 -20.82
C PRO A 250 -9.91 -16.92 -20.74
N SER A 251 -10.19 -16.29 -19.59
CA SER A 251 -10.00 -14.84 -19.44
C SER A 251 -8.53 -14.45 -19.18
N TYR A 252 -8.13 -13.31 -19.74
CA TYR A 252 -6.77 -12.81 -19.68
C TYR A 252 -6.70 -11.38 -19.16
N LEU A 253 -5.70 -11.10 -18.33
CA LEU A 253 -5.20 -9.77 -18.07
C LEU A 253 -4.23 -9.39 -19.20
N VAL A 254 -4.57 -8.38 -19.98
CA VAL A 254 -3.77 -7.87 -21.09
C VAL A 254 -3.03 -6.61 -20.64
N ILE A 255 -1.70 -6.66 -20.62
CA ILE A 255 -0.84 -5.53 -20.25
C ILE A 255 -0.20 -4.93 -21.51
N ALA A 256 -0.44 -3.64 -21.73
CA ALA A 256 0.05 -2.83 -22.84
C ALA A 256 -0.15 -3.50 -24.21
N GLU A 257 -1.29 -4.20 -24.38
CA GLU A 257 -1.68 -4.95 -25.60
C GLU A 257 -0.70 -6.07 -26.02
N LYS A 258 0.34 -6.35 -25.25
CA LYS A 258 1.41 -7.30 -25.59
C LYS A 258 1.44 -8.53 -24.70
N TRP A 259 1.31 -8.34 -23.39
CA TRP A 259 1.45 -9.41 -22.43
C TRP A 259 0.06 -9.91 -22.02
N ARG A 260 -0.21 -11.20 -22.24
CA ARG A 260 -1.47 -11.84 -21.84
C ARG A 260 -1.18 -12.77 -20.66
N ILE A 261 -1.66 -12.39 -19.48
CA ILE A 261 -1.53 -13.18 -18.26
C ILE A 261 -2.88 -13.85 -17.99
N ASN A 262 -2.89 -15.17 -17.84
CA ASN A 262 -4.12 -15.90 -17.53
C ASN A 262 -4.64 -15.51 -16.13
N LEU A 263 -5.88 -15.05 -16.04
CA LEU A 263 -6.45 -14.55 -14.77
C LEU A 263 -6.54 -15.65 -13.71
N LEU A 264 -6.97 -16.86 -14.08
CA LEU A 264 -7.01 -18.00 -13.18
C LEU A 264 -5.60 -18.32 -12.64
N GLY A 265 -4.58 -18.32 -13.49
CA GLY A 265 -3.19 -18.51 -13.07
C GLY A 265 -2.71 -17.43 -12.09
N MET A 266 -3.10 -16.17 -12.30
CA MET A 266 -2.79 -15.06 -11.39
C MET A 266 -3.46 -15.25 -10.02
N PHE A 267 -4.75 -15.61 -9.98
CA PHE A 267 -5.45 -15.90 -8.72
C PHE A 267 -4.91 -17.14 -8.01
N MET A 268 -4.49 -18.17 -8.75
CA MET A 268 -3.82 -19.33 -8.17
C MET A 268 -2.48 -18.93 -7.53
N GLY A 269 -1.68 -18.10 -8.20
CA GLY A 269 -0.43 -17.56 -7.63
C GLY A 269 -0.67 -16.74 -6.37
N LEU A 270 -1.69 -15.88 -6.38
CA LEU A 270 -2.10 -15.11 -5.20
C LEU A 270 -2.55 -16.02 -4.06
N GLY A 271 -3.34 -17.05 -4.36
CA GLY A 271 -3.81 -18.02 -3.38
C GLY A 271 -2.67 -18.79 -2.72
N LEU A 272 -1.63 -19.16 -3.48
CA LEU A 272 -0.43 -19.80 -2.98
C LEU A 272 0.31 -18.88 -2.01
N ALA A 273 0.63 -17.65 -2.44
CA ALA A 273 1.34 -16.68 -1.61
C ALA A 273 0.57 -16.37 -0.31
N CYS A 274 -0.75 -16.17 -0.38
CA CYS A 274 -1.58 -15.94 0.81
C CYS A 274 -1.60 -17.15 1.75
N THR A 275 -1.60 -18.37 1.21
CA THR A 275 -1.58 -19.61 2.00
C THR A 275 -0.26 -19.80 2.72
N GLU A 276 0.86 -19.52 2.06
CA GLU A 276 2.19 -19.55 2.66
C GLU A 276 2.34 -18.51 3.77
N LEU A 277 1.94 -17.27 3.52
CA LEU A 277 1.96 -16.20 4.53
C LEU A 277 1.06 -16.52 5.73
N SER A 278 -0.14 -17.06 5.48
CA SER A 278 -1.06 -17.48 6.54
C SER A 278 -0.46 -18.62 7.37
N ALA A 279 0.15 -19.62 6.73
CA ALA A 279 0.76 -20.74 7.42
C ALA A 279 1.96 -20.30 8.28
N LEU A 280 2.80 -19.42 7.75
CA LEU A 280 3.91 -18.82 8.48
C LEU A 280 3.42 -18.05 9.72
N PHE A 281 2.38 -17.24 9.55
CA PHE A 281 1.79 -16.49 10.66
C PHE A 281 1.22 -17.39 11.75
N ILE A 282 0.48 -18.45 11.37
CA ILE A 282 -0.07 -19.41 12.34
C ILE A 282 1.07 -20.16 13.04
N TYR A 283 2.12 -20.52 12.31
CA TYR A 283 3.28 -21.23 12.83
C TYR A 283 4.03 -20.41 13.89
N GLU A 284 4.39 -19.16 13.60
CA GLU A 284 5.05 -18.27 14.57
C GLU A 284 4.16 -18.00 15.79
N ARG A 285 2.85 -17.85 15.58
CA ARG A 285 1.93 -17.55 16.68
C ARG A 285 1.67 -18.78 17.57
N GLY A 286 1.67 -19.98 16.99
CA GLY A 286 1.39 -21.23 17.70
C GLY A 286 2.48 -21.63 18.69
N ASP A 287 3.71 -21.17 18.47
CA ASP A 287 4.88 -21.55 19.26
C ASP A 287 5.36 -20.41 20.20
N ASP A 288 4.61 -19.29 20.25
CA ASP A 288 4.96 -18.05 20.98
C ASP A 288 6.43 -17.60 20.76
N ARG A 289 7.04 -17.99 19.64
CA ARG A 289 8.42 -17.68 19.26
C ARG A 289 8.46 -16.82 18.02
N VAL A 290 9.47 -15.96 17.95
CA VAL A 290 9.80 -15.22 16.73
C VAL A 290 10.82 -16.05 15.97
N SER A 291 10.50 -16.44 14.73
CA SER A 291 11.46 -17.19 13.91
C SER A 291 12.70 -16.37 13.63
N SER A 292 13.86 -17.04 13.59
CA SER A 292 15.11 -16.38 13.19
C SER A 292 15.08 -16.02 11.70
N GLU A 293 15.95 -15.09 11.26
CA GLU A 293 16.05 -14.74 9.84
C GLU A 293 16.41 -15.96 8.98
N ASP A 294 17.27 -16.84 9.48
CA ASP A 294 17.65 -18.09 8.80
C ASP A 294 16.48 -19.06 8.68
N GLU A 295 15.65 -19.17 9.72
CA GLU A 295 14.42 -19.97 9.68
C GLU A 295 13.44 -19.42 8.65
N LEU A 296 13.17 -18.11 8.67
CA LEU A 296 12.29 -17.44 7.72
C LEU A 296 12.77 -17.60 6.28
N HIS A 297 14.08 -17.48 6.05
CA HIS A 297 14.68 -17.68 4.73
C HIS A 297 14.54 -19.13 4.27
N SER A 298 14.82 -20.11 5.13
CA SER A 298 14.68 -21.54 4.81
C SER A 298 13.21 -21.92 4.54
N LEU A 299 12.28 -21.43 5.36
CA LEU A 299 10.84 -21.62 5.20
C LEU A 299 10.34 -21.02 3.88
N SER A 300 10.74 -19.78 3.57
CA SER A 300 10.36 -19.11 2.32
C SER A 300 10.90 -19.85 1.09
N PHE A 301 12.14 -20.34 1.15
CA PHE A 301 12.74 -21.07 0.05
C PHE A 301 12.09 -22.45 -0.16
N VAL A 302 11.89 -23.22 0.91
CA VAL A 302 11.29 -24.57 0.83
C VAL A 302 9.82 -24.51 0.45
N THR A 303 9.06 -23.52 0.92
CA THR A 303 7.66 -23.32 0.50
C THR A 303 7.56 -22.99 -0.98
N LEU A 304 8.42 -22.10 -1.50
CA LEU A 304 8.47 -21.82 -2.94
C LEU A 304 8.79 -23.08 -3.76
N GLN A 305 9.74 -23.90 -3.31
CA GLN A 305 10.02 -25.19 -3.94
C GLN A 305 8.81 -26.14 -3.90
N ALA A 306 8.14 -26.21 -2.75
CA ALA A 306 6.94 -27.02 -2.56
C ALA A 306 5.79 -26.55 -3.46
N ALA A 307 5.62 -25.25 -3.67
CA ALA A 307 4.65 -24.69 -4.59
C ALA A 307 4.95 -25.09 -6.05
N ILE A 308 6.22 -25.00 -6.47
CA ILE A 308 6.65 -25.43 -7.82
C ILE A 308 6.41 -26.93 -8.01
N ILE A 309 6.85 -27.76 -7.06
CA ILE A 309 6.69 -29.22 -7.13
C ILE A 309 5.20 -29.60 -7.07
N GLY A 310 4.41 -28.91 -6.25
CA GLY A 310 2.97 -29.07 -6.18
C GLY A 310 2.27 -28.76 -7.50
N LEU A 311 2.62 -27.66 -8.17
CA LEU A 311 2.09 -27.30 -9.48
C LEU A 311 2.48 -28.33 -10.56
N VAL A 312 3.74 -28.76 -10.58
CA VAL A 312 4.24 -29.77 -11.52
C VAL A 312 3.56 -31.12 -11.28
N GLY A 313 3.48 -31.57 -10.02
CA GLY A 313 2.84 -32.82 -9.63
C GLY A 313 1.35 -32.83 -9.93
N SER A 314 0.65 -31.72 -9.68
CA SER A 314 -0.76 -31.56 -10.08
C SER A 314 -0.92 -31.67 -11.61
N CYS A 315 -0.06 -31.01 -12.38
CA CYS A 315 -0.09 -31.07 -13.85
C CYS A 315 0.18 -32.49 -14.37
N LEU A 316 1.17 -33.18 -13.81
CA LEU A 316 1.52 -34.55 -14.19
C LEU A 316 0.38 -35.52 -13.90
N LEU A 317 -0.18 -35.48 -12.69
CA LEU A 317 -1.25 -36.38 -12.29
C LEU A 317 -2.52 -36.15 -13.11
N SER A 318 -2.83 -34.89 -13.42
CA SER A 318 -3.99 -34.54 -14.23
C SER A 318 -3.85 -35.03 -15.67
N ARG A 319 -2.64 -34.97 -16.25
CA ARG A 319 -2.34 -35.54 -17.57
C ARG A 319 -2.47 -37.06 -17.61
N LEU A 320 -2.01 -37.73 -16.55
CA LEU A 320 -2.12 -39.19 -16.43
C LEU A 320 -3.58 -39.63 -16.27
N ALA A 321 -4.39 -38.84 -15.58
CA ALA A 321 -5.81 -39.13 -15.36
C ALA A 321 -6.67 -38.91 -16.62
N ASP A 322 -6.35 -37.91 -17.46
CA ASP A 322 -7.28 -37.49 -18.53
C ASP A 322 -7.20 -38.26 -19.85
N GLY A 323 -6.18 -39.11 -20.09
CA GLY A 323 -6.10 -40.15 -21.16
C GLY A 323 -6.40 -39.77 -22.64
N SER A 324 -6.87 -38.56 -22.93
CA SER A 324 -7.64 -38.20 -24.13
C SER A 324 -7.02 -37.08 -24.96
N GLY A 325 -5.81 -36.63 -24.60
CA GLY A 325 -5.02 -35.67 -25.38
C GLY A 325 -5.64 -34.26 -25.53
N LYS A 326 -6.84 -34.00 -24.99
CA LYS A 326 -7.48 -32.68 -25.02
C LYS A 326 -6.85 -31.78 -23.96
N ARG A 327 -6.22 -30.69 -24.41
CA ARG A 327 -5.63 -29.64 -23.54
C ARG A 327 -6.72 -28.85 -22.82
N TYR A 328 -7.26 -29.38 -21.71
CA TYR A 328 -7.99 -28.55 -20.75
C TYR A 328 -7.55 -28.85 -19.30
N THR A 329 -6.69 -27.94 -18.83
CA THR A 329 -6.42 -27.41 -17.48
C THR A 329 -7.30 -27.81 -16.28
N LYS A 330 -7.55 -29.09 -16.00
CA LYS A 330 -8.03 -29.51 -14.67
C LYS A 330 -6.84 -29.78 -13.75
N LEU A 331 -6.28 -28.74 -13.14
CA LEU A 331 -5.29 -28.91 -12.06
C LEU A 331 -5.98 -29.52 -10.83
N SER A 332 -5.60 -30.74 -10.46
CA SER A 332 -5.99 -31.31 -9.17
C SER A 332 -5.29 -30.57 -8.03
N LEU A 333 -6.00 -29.60 -7.41
CA LEU A 333 -5.50 -28.84 -6.27
C LEU A 333 -5.09 -29.73 -5.09
N HIS A 334 -5.82 -30.82 -4.84
CA HIS A 334 -5.52 -31.77 -3.77
C HIS A 334 -4.21 -32.52 -4.04
N ALA A 335 -3.98 -32.96 -5.28
CA ALA A 335 -2.72 -33.61 -5.65
C ALA A 335 -1.54 -32.65 -5.51
N GLY A 336 -1.68 -31.40 -5.99
CA GLY A 336 -0.64 -30.39 -5.84
C GLY A 336 -0.31 -30.09 -4.39
N PHE A 337 -1.34 -30.03 -3.53
CA PHE A 337 -1.13 -29.84 -2.10
C PHE A 337 -0.42 -31.03 -1.44
N LEU A 338 -0.76 -32.27 -1.82
CA LEU A 338 -0.06 -33.46 -1.33
C LEU A 338 1.43 -33.46 -1.70
N PHE A 339 1.76 -33.14 -2.95
CA PHE A 339 3.15 -33.01 -3.40
C PHE A 339 3.89 -31.88 -2.69
N ALA A 340 3.22 -30.73 -2.47
CA ALA A 340 3.79 -29.62 -1.71
C ALA A 340 4.08 -30.02 -0.25
N GLY A 341 3.10 -30.60 0.45
CA GLY A 341 3.27 -31.08 1.83
C GLY A 341 4.38 -32.12 1.95
N THR A 342 4.46 -33.06 1.00
CA THR A 342 5.54 -34.07 0.96
C THR A 342 6.91 -33.41 0.78
N THR A 343 7.00 -32.40 -0.07
CA THR A 343 8.25 -31.63 -0.28
C THR A 343 8.72 -30.98 1.01
N ILE A 344 7.80 -30.35 1.76
CA ILE A 344 8.14 -29.70 3.04
C ILE A 344 8.63 -30.72 4.07
N LEU A 345 7.95 -31.86 4.20
CA LEU A 345 8.31 -32.89 5.17
C LEU A 345 9.68 -33.51 4.85
N LEU A 346 10.00 -33.69 3.57
CA LEU A 346 11.21 -34.38 3.11
C LEU A 346 12.37 -33.44 2.76
N SER A 347 12.16 -32.12 2.78
CA SER A 347 13.20 -31.18 2.34
C SER A 347 14.43 -31.24 3.25
N PRO A 348 15.64 -31.45 2.71
CA PRO A 348 16.88 -31.40 3.50
C PRO A 348 17.35 -29.96 3.75
N THR A 349 16.78 -28.98 3.05
CA THR A 349 17.19 -27.56 3.15
C THR A 349 16.36 -26.77 4.16
N LEU A 350 15.36 -27.40 4.79
CA LEU A 350 14.61 -26.78 5.87
C LEU A 350 15.44 -26.83 7.17
N ALA A 351 15.55 -25.71 7.88
CA ALA A 351 16.33 -25.62 9.11
C ALA A 351 15.89 -26.68 10.14
N ASP A 352 16.86 -27.30 10.83
CA ASP A 352 16.60 -28.37 11.79
C ASP A 352 15.77 -27.92 13.00
N THR A 353 15.73 -26.63 13.27
CA THR A 353 14.91 -26.00 14.33
C THR A 353 13.44 -25.83 13.95
N VAL A 354 13.07 -26.12 12.70
CA VAL A 354 11.68 -26.05 12.23
C VAL A 354 10.98 -27.38 12.47
N ASP A 355 9.94 -27.38 13.29
CA ASP A 355 8.98 -28.49 13.36
C ASP A 355 8.22 -28.61 12.03
N ARG A 356 8.68 -29.56 11.20
CA ARG A 356 8.13 -29.89 9.88
C ARG A 356 6.66 -30.28 9.93
N MET A 357 6.24 -31.01 10.96
CA MET A 357 4.88 -31.52 11.09
C MET A 357 3.92 -30.41 11.51
N ALA A 358 4.34 -29.57 12.46
CA ALA A 358 3.59 -28.39 12.85
C ALA A 358 3.43 -27.42 11.66
N PHE A 359 4.51 -27.16 10.91
CA PHE A 359 4.44 -26.27 9.75
C PHE A 359 3.55 -26.82 8.62
N ALA A 360 3.66 -28.12 8.30
CA ALA A 360 2.78 -28.78 7.33
C ALA A 360 1.30 -28.73 7.77
N SER A 361 1.02 -28.81 9.07
CA SER A 361 -0.33 -28.66 9.62
C SER A 361 -0.85 -27.23 9.47
N CYS A 362 -0.01 -26.22 9.69
CA CYS A 362 -0.36 -24.81 9.48
C CYS A 362 -0.70 -24.52 8.01
N LEU A 363 0.02 -25.15 7.08
CA LEU A 363 -0.30 -25.09 5.64
C LEU A 363 -1.64 -25.76 5.32
N MET A 364 -1.90 -26.94 5.90
CA MET A 364 -3.19 -27.63 5.74
C MET A 364 -4.36 -26.77 6.24
N MET A 365 -4.20 -26.10 7.38
CA MET A 365 -5.20 -25.17 7.89
C MET A 365 -5.40 -23.97 6.96
N SER A 366 -4.31 -23.47 6.37
CA SER A 366 -4.34 -22.33 5.44
C SER A 366 -4.85 -22.69 4.05
N PHE A 367 -4.95 -23.99 3.69
CA PHE A 367 -5.40 -24.44 2.36
C PHE A 367 -6.79 -23.94 1.96
N ALA A 368 -7.68 -23.70 2.93
CA ALA A 368 -8.99 -23.13 2.68
C ALA A 368 -8.91 -21.76 1.97
N LEU A 369 -7.84 -21.00 2.22
CA LEU A 369 -7.57 -19.71 1.59
C LEU A 369 -7.22 -19.88 0.11
N MET A 370 -6.28 -20.77 -0.23
CA MET A 370 -5.97 -21.14 -1.62
C MET A 370 -7.22 -21.56 -2.39
N LYS A 371 -8.03 -22.45 -1.80
CA LYS A 371 -9.26 -22.95 -2.42
C LYS A 371 -10.26 -21.84 -2.69
N SER A 372 -10.43 -20.92 -1.74
CA SER A 372 -11.37 -19.80 -1.86
C SER A 372 -10.93 -18.80 -2.94
N ILE A 373 -9.66 -18.40 -2.94
CA ILE A 373 -9.10 -17.48 -3.93
C ILE A 373 -9.13 -18.10 -5.34
N THR A 374 -8.76 -19.38 -5.46
CA THR A 374 -8.80 -20.09 -6.76
C THR A 374 -10.23 -20.21 -7.29
N ARG A 375 -11.21 -20.52 -6.42
CA ARG A 375 -12.64 -20.55 -6.80
C ARG A 375 -13.13 -19.19 -7.29
N TYR A 376 -12.74 -18.12 -6.61
CA TYR A 376 -13.05 -16.77 -7.05
C TYR A 376 -12.42 -16.46 -8.42
N GLY A 377 -11.14 -16.81 -8.61
CA GLY A 377 -10.47 -16.69 -9.90
C GLY A 377 -11.16 -17.47 -11.02
N TYR A 378 -11.67 -18.68 -10.72
CA TYR A 378 -12.46 -19.47 -11.67
C TYR A 378 -13.76 -18.76 -12.05
N SER A 379 -14.50 -18.22 -11.07
CA SER A 379 -15.75 -17.48 -11.33
C SER A 379 -15.57 -16.23 -12.19
N ILE A 380 -14.40 -15.57 -12.09
CA ILE A 380 -14.07 -14.40 -12.93
C ILE A 380 -13.58 -14.82 -14.31
N SER A 381 -12.89 -15.97 -14.42
CA SER A 381 -12.23 -16.40 -15.66
C SER A 381 -13.12 -17.21 -16.60
N SER A 382 -14.34 -17.53 -16.16
CA SER A 382 -15.37 -18.23 -16.91
C SER A 382 -16.75 -17.66 -16.51
N PRO A 383 -17.04 -16.39 -16.85
CA PRO A 383 -18.34 -15.80 -16.57
C PRO A 383 -19.41 -16.53 -17.39
N ALA A 384 -20.53 -16.87 -16.74
CA ALA A 384 -21.63 -17.66 -17.28
C ALA A 384 -22.31 -17.04 -18.52
#